data_AF-D8G0B6-F1
#
_entry.id   AF-D8G0B6-F1
#
_cell.length_a   1.000
_cell.length_b   1.000
_cell.length_c   1.000
_cell.angle_alpha   90.00
_cell.angle_beta   90.00
_cell.angle_gamma   90.00
#
_symmetry.space_group_name_H-M   'P 1'
#
loop_
_entity.id
_entity.type
_entity.pdbx_description
1 polymer ?
#
loop_
_entity_poly.entity_id
_entity_poly.type
_entity_poly.pdbx_seq_one_letter_code
_entity_poly.pdbx_strand_id
1 'polypeptide(L)'
;MRLSGLVVKHQNNLKVYNPIYESVFNSNWVEKELENLAPYREAFVGWLASDCVDDSRLLRGQELQNALVWTADKKLSGEHYKFLISSQNVAAKPQDDSPNDDVSMGQFSDSEISESSGDVIPTEIVEEPTQLEPQREFKPIMAPSLYESESGSSDEQMLYDHLVYCVQTESPPEIIERFRKLFIDGRGYPDRKVEAALYSIISVKREELQFKYILYRCCHILINRWQLHARNKVAIADLISLFKNNIPRTGVEFYIVKRLQEQVKLFTKSEEYLALERLVKVVDPDAEVNKQEINSSVGQLIYRYPYLYSHCLLSRDSSYEDRQTIRHIQSQKQWQFEMELSEYLTYLVRQSQNTASQMQSVLNPTLLSDAELNFAVKEFAGKVEGSQTYRESAQFFLVRTRKTQSYAAFKEDLYEYLISSIKPTYGKRQFNDRLYKQLKSTFPESDSEKLNNLLLIETCRYLFDFLVVESPEKPNHYVFYDLVSNLGPVRATSLLLKIALLSRKVKPELEKRFSILFNHYEGKALDDMRWLVKSLENLNVALVVNFGTVDLSFLKHIARD
;
A
#
# COMPACT_ATOMS: atom_id res chain seq x y z
N MET A 1 29.95 -2.24 21.29
CA MET A 1 28.94 -1.99 20.23
C MET A 1 29.28 -2.86 19.03
N ARG A 2 28.40 -3.80 18.67
CA ARG A 2 28.53 -4.64 17.46
C ARG A 2 27.65 -4.03 16.37
N LEU A 3 28.26 -3.48 15.31
CA LEU A 3 27.54 -3.08 14.11
C LEU A 3 27.30 -4.36 13.30
N SER A 4 26.03 -4.79 13.20
CA SER A 4 25.49 -5.87 12.33
C SER A 4 26.14 -7.27 12.36
N GLY A 5 27.19 -7.53 13.15
CA GLY A 5 27.88 -8.83 13.20
C GLY A 5 28.83 -9.09 12.00
N LEU A 6 28.96 -8.13 11.08
CA LEU A 6 29.79 -8.21 9.88
C LEU A 6 31.19 -7.63 10.08
N VAL A 7 31.30 -6.58 10.89
CA VAL A 7 32.56 -5.87 11.19
C VAL A 7 32.66 -5.57 12.69
N VAL A 8 33.89 -5.56 13.20
CA VAL A 8 34.22 -5.17 14.57
C VAL A 8 35.15 -3.97 14.54
N LYS A 9 34.82 -2.96 15.34
CA LYS A 9 35.70 -1.80 15.54
C LYS A 9 36.85 -2.22 16.46
N HIS A 10 38.07 -2.22 15.95
CA HIS A 10 39.28 -2.53 16.69
C HIS A 10 40.32 -1.43 16.48
N GLN A 11 40.74 -0.76 17.55
CA GLN A 11 41.72 0.34 17.52
C GLN A 11 41.39 1.42 16.47
N ASN A 12 40.16 1.93 16.52
CA ASN A 12 39.60 2.92 15.61
C ASN A 12 39.49 2.53 14.12
N ASN A 13 39.89 1.32 13.74
CA ASN A 13 39.69 0.78 12.40
C ASN A 13 38.60 -0.30 12.40
N LEU A 14 37.85 -0.40 11.30
CA LEU A 14 36.87 -1.47 11.10
C LEU A 14 37.60 -2.71 10.56
N LYS A 15 37.46 -3.84 11.25
CA LYS A 15 37.95 -5.15 10.79
C LYS A 15 36.78 -6.07 10.50
N VAL A 16 36.83 -6.77 9.38
CA VAL A 16 35.82 -7.76 9.00
C VAL A 16 35.85 -8.94 9.97
N TYR A 17 34.67 -9.41 10.39
CA TYR A 17 34.55 -10.34 11.53
C TYR A 17 35.00 -11.77 11.22
N ASN A 18 34.90 -12.22 9.96
CA ASN A 18 35.24 -13.58 9.54
C ASN A 18 35.84 -13.57 8.10
N PRO A 19 36.82 -14.44 7.79
CA PRO A 19 37.40 -14.60 6.44
C PRO A 19 36.38 -14.77 5.29
N ILE A 20 35.21 -15.37 5.55
CA ILE A 20 34.14 -15.50 4.53
C ILE A 20 33.54 -14.14 4.17
N TYR A 21 33.45 -13.22 5.14
CA TYR A 21 33.01 -11.84 4.88
C TYR A 21 34.11 -11.03 4.22
N GLU A 22 35.39 -11.33 4.48
CA GLU A 22 36.51 -10.65 3.83
C GLU A 22 36.57 -10.97 2.33
N SER A 23 36.17 -12.18 1.91
CA SER A 23 36.10 -12.52 0.48
C SER A 23 34.96 -11.82 -0.26
N VAL A 24 33.87 -11.45 0.43
CA VAL A 24 32.69 -10.79 -0.14
C VAL A 24 32.76 -9.27 -0.02
N PHE A 25 33.16 -8.74 1.13
CA PHE A 25 33.26 -7.31 1.47
C PHE A 25 34.71 -6.82 1.43
N ASN A 26 35.44 -7.18 0.37
CA ASN A 26 36.82 -6.74 0.13
C ASN A 26 36.88 -5.31 -0.40
N SER A 27 38.09 -4.73 -0.47
CA SER A 27 38.30 -3.35 -0.94
C SER A 27 37.70 -3.08 -2.33
N ASN A 28 37.74 -4.04 -3.25
CA ASN A 28 37.14 -3.87 -4.59
C ASN A 28 35.60 -3.80 -4.53
N TRP A 29 34.96 -4.57 -3.64
CA TRP A 29 33.52 -4.46 -3.40
C TRP A 29 33.18 -3.12 -2.75
N VAL A 30 33.98 -2.67 -1.77
CA VAL A 30 33.78 -1.37 -1.11
C VAL A 30 33.96 -0.22 -2.09
N GLU A 31 34.99 -0.22 -2.93
CA GLU A 31 35.19 0.80 -3.97
C GLU A 31 34.03 0.81 -4.97
N LYS A 32 33.57 -0.36 -5.42
CA LYS A 32 32.43 -0.48 -6.33
C LYS A 32 31.10 -0.02 -5.73
N GLU A 33 30.88 -0.24 -4.43
CA GLU A 33 29.70 0.27 -3.72
C GLU A 33 29.83 1.76 -3.39
N LEU A 34 31.04 2.26 -3.13
CA LEU A 34 31.32 3.68 -3.00
C LEU A 34 31.06 4.43 -4.31
N GLU A 35 31.41 3.84 -5.46
CA GLU A 35 31.06 4.35 -6.80
C GLU A 35 29.54 4.35 -7.07
N ASN A 36 28.79 3.48 -6.40
CA ASN A 36 27.33 3.42 -6.48
C ASN A 36 26.62 4.38 -5.51
N LEU A 37 27.34 5.16 -4.71
CA LEU A 37 26.73 6.12 -3.81
C LEU A 37 26.21 7.34 -4.55
N ALA A 38 25.03 7.79 -4.12
CA ALA A 38 24.45 9.02 -4.64
C ALA A 38 25.42 10.19 -4.40
N PRO A 39 25.68 11.04 -5.41
CA PRO A 39 26.57 12.20 -5.28
C PRO A 39 26.08 13.20 -4.23
N TYR A 40 24.84 13.04 -3.76
CA TYR A 40 24.18 13.84 -2.74
C TYR A 40 23.94 13.08 -1.42
N ARG A 41 24.65 11.96 -1.17
CA ARG A 41 24.41 11.10 0.00
C ARG A 41 24.56 11.83 1.34
N GLU A 42 25.55 12.71 1.48
CA GLU A 42 25.75 13.45 2.73
C GLU A 42 24.60 14.42 3.01
N ALA A 43 24.17 15.16 1.99
CA ALA A 43 23.01 16.05 2.06
C ALA A 43 21.72 15.28 2.37
N PHE A 44 21.55 14.11 1.74
CA PHE A 44 20.43 13.20 1.96
C PHE A 44 20.38 12.63 3.38
N VAL A 45 21.50 12.11 3.90
CA VAL A 45 21.58 11.58 5.28
C VAL A 45 21.36 12.69 6.30
N GLY A 46 21.93 13.88 6.07
CA GLY A 46 21.69 15.04 6.92
C GLY A 46 20.23 15.48 6.93
N TRP A 47 19.56 15.46 5.77
CA TRP A 47 18.13 15.76 5.68
C TRP A 47 17.25 14.70 6.36
N LEU A 48 17.58 13.42 6.22
CA LEU A 48 16.87 12.35 6.93
C LEU A 48 17.04 12.45 8.45
N ALA A 49 18.25 12.78 8.92
CA ALA A 49 18.53 12.99 10.34
C ALA A 49 17.76 14.19 10.95
N SER A 50 17.26 15.09 10.11
CA SER A 50 16.39 16.21 10.50
C SER A 50 14.89 15.88 10.44
N ASP A 51 14.52 14.60 10.35
CA ASP A 51 13.14 14.14 10.10
C ASP A 51 12.52 14.73 8.81
N CYS A 52 13.36 15.01 7.80
CA CYS A 52 12.97 15.62 6.52
C CYS A 52 12.46 17.06 6.63
N VAL A 53 12.91 17.84 7.63
CA VAL A 53 12.41 19.21 7.89
C VAL A 53 13.44 20.29 7.55
N ASP A 54 14.75 19.97 7.52
CA ASP A 54 15.81 20.95 7.26
C ASP A 54 16.01 21.23 5.76
N ASP A 55 15.26 22.20 5.23
CA ASP A 55 15.33 22.62 3.82
C ASP A 55 16.71 23.17 3.39
N SER A 56 17.63 23.45 4.33
CA SER A 56 19.00 23.89 4.00
C SER A 56 19.88 22.77 3.45
N ARG A 57 19.47 21.51 3.68
CA ARG A 57 20.15 20.30 3.20
C ARG A 57 19.67 19.84 1.82
N LEU A 58 18.64 20.49 1.27
CA LEU A 58 18.09 20.17 -0.03
C LEU A 58 18.96 20.72 -1.16
N LEU A 59 19.05 19.96 -2.25
CA LEU A 59 19.92 20.30 -3.38
C LEU A 59 19.39 21.49 -4.17
N ARG A 60 20.29 22.35 -4.66
CA ARG A 60 19.95 23.50 -5.50
C ARG A 60 20.91 23.61 -6.68
N GLY A 61 20.46 24.29 -7.74
CA GLY A 61 21.29 24.60 -8.91
C GLY A 61 21.95 23.36 -9.52
N GLN A 62 23.26 23.43 -9.75
CA GLN A 62 24.01 22.39 -10.45
C GLN A 62 24.05 21.05 -9.70
N GLU A 63 24.02 21.06 -8.37
CA GLU A 63 24.01 19.83 -7.56
C GLU A 63 22.71 19.06 -7.73
N LEU A 64 21.57 19.77 -7.82
CA LEU A 64 20.27 19.17 -8.12
C LEU A 64 20.25 18.60 -9.55
N GLN A 65 20.80 19.33 -10.52
CA GLN A 65 20.86 18.85 -11.91
C GLN A 65 21.72 17.58 -12.03
N ASN A 66 22.88 17.54 -11.36
CA ASN A 66 23.76 16.38 -11.34
C ASN A 66 23.10 15.19 -10.64
N ALA A 67 22.36 15.44 -9.55
CA ALA A 67 21.58 14.42 -8.87
C ALA A 67 20.49 13.84 -9.78
N LEU A 68 19.74 14.67 -10.51
CA LEU A 68 18.70 14.21 -11.42
C LEU A 68 19.25 13.38 -12.57
N VAL A 69 20.38 13.79 -13.16
CA VAL A 69 21.07 13.01 -14.20
C VAL A 69 21.54 11.65 -13.66
N TRP A 70 22.10 11.62 -12.45
CA TRP A 70 22.54 10.38 -11.80
C TRP A 70 21.39 9.41 -11.48
N THR A 71 20.16 9.93 -11.36
CA THR A 71 18.96 9.12 -11.02
C THR A 71 18.18 8.59 -12.21
N ALA A 72 18.43 9.08 -13.42
CA ALA A 72 17.60 8.82 -14.60
C ALA A 72 17.48 7.33 -14.99
N ASP A 73 18.46 6.50 -14.60
CA ASP A 73 18.53 5.07 -14.89
C ASP A 73 18.55 4.18 -13.61
N LYS A 74 18.32 4.76 -12.42
CA LYS A 74 18.46 4.06 -11.13
C LYS A 74 17.13 3.88 -10.39
N LYS A 75 16.93 2.70 -9.78
CA LYS A 75 15.78 2.41 -8.90
C LYS A 75 16.08 2.90 -7.49
N LEU A 76 15.57 4.09 -7.14
CA LEU A 76 15.76 4.69 -5.82
C LEU A 76 14.69 4.23 -4.81
N SER A 77 15.01 4.30 -3.51
CA SER A 77 14.02 4.15 -2.44
C SER A 77 13.08 5.36 -2.39
N GLY A 78 11.91 5.21 -1.75
CA GLY A 78 10.94 6.30 -1.63
C GLY A 78 11.51 7.55 -0.95
N GLU A 79 12.48 7.39 -0.05
CA GLU A 79 13.15 8.50 0.64
C GLU A 79 14.05 9.31 -0.29
N HIS A 80 14.82 8.65 -1.17
CA HIS A 80 15.64 9.33 -2.17
C HIS A 80 14.77 10.15 -3.13
N TYR A 81 13.61 9.63 -3.54
CA TYR A 81 12.65 10.39 -4.33
C TYR A 81 12.08 11.58 -3.55
N LYS A 82 11.72 11.38 -2.28
CA LYS A 82 11.21 12.44 -1.39
C LYS A 82 12.23 13.59 -1.25
N PHE A 83 13.51 13.28 -1.12
CA PHE A 83 14.60 14.25 -1.02
C PHE A 83 14.77 15.06 -2.31
N LEU A 84 14.74 14.40 -3.47
CA LEU A 84 14.89 15.07 -4.78
C LEU A 84 13.69 15.98 -5.10
N ILE A 85 12.48 15.54 -4.80
CA ILE A 85 11.27 16.35 -5.00
C ILE A 85 11.25 17.54 -4.06
N SER A 86 11.62 17.34 -2.79
CA SER A 86 11.75 18.46 -1.84
C SER A 86 12.78 19.47 -2.35
N SER A 87 13.90 18.99 -2.91
CA SER A 87 14.92 19.81 -3.54
C SER A 87 14.42 20.57 -4.78
N GLN A 88 13.63 19.92 -5.65
CA GLN A 88 12.99 20.55 -6.81
C GLN A 88 11.94 21.60 -6.40
N ASN A 89 11.13 21.31 -5.38
CA ASN A 89 10.09 22.23 -4.89
C ASN A 89 10.69 23.48 -4.26
N VAL A 90 11.82 23.36 -3.56
CA VAL A 90 12.57 24.52 -3.04
C VAL A 90 13.21 25.31 -4.17
N ALA A 91 13.75 24.64 -5.20
CA ALA A 91 14.31 25.30 -6.37
C ALA A 91 13.25 26.02 -7.26
N ALA A 92 11.99 25.58 -7.21
CA ALA A 92 10.87 26.17 -7.94
C ALA A 92 10.26 27.41 -7.26
N LYS A 93 10.65 27.73 -6.03
CA LYS A 93 10.25 28.99 -5.38
C LYS A 93 11.14 30.13 -5.92
N PRO A 94 10.55 31.23 -6.44
CA PRO A 94 11.34 32.39 -6.85
C PRO A 94 12.12 32.94 -5.65
N GLN A 95 13.44 33.05 -5.78
CA GLN A 95 14.29 33.73 -4.81
C GLN A 95 13.94 35.22 -4.84
N ASP A 96 13.36 35.72 -3.75
CA ASP A 96 13.18 37.15 -3.51
C ASP A 96 14.52 37.71 -3.00
N ASP A 97 15.47 37.89 -3.91
CA ASP A 97 16.74 38.57 -3.62
C ASP A 97 16.52 40.08 -3.69
N SER A 98 16.34 40.70 -2.52
CA SER A 98 16.63 42.12 -2.32
C SER A 98 17.71 42.25 -1.25
N PRO A 99 18.91 42.80 -1.57
CA PRO A 99 19.97 43.00 -0.60
C PRO A 99 19.71 44.31 0.16
N ASN A 100 19.76 44.28 1.49
CA ASN A 100 20.00 45.48 2.28
C ASN A 100 21.25 45.26 3.13
N ASP A 101 22.27 46.02 2.73
CA ASP A 101 23.53 46.23 3.42
C ASP A 101 23.33 46.92 4.78
N ASP A 102 24.21 46.52 5.72
CA ASP A 102 24.88 47.28 6.78
C ASP A 102 24.09 48.31 7.65
N VAL A 103 24.25 48.19 8.99
CA VAL A 103 25.18 49.00 9.81
C VAL A 103 24.93 48.80 11.33
N SER A 104 25.97 48.30 12.00
CA SER A 104 26.55 48.61 13.33
C SER A 104 25.75 48.86 14.63
N MET A 105 26.16 48.08 15.65
CA MET A 105 26.70 48.44 17.00
C MET A 105 26.04 49.47 17.93
N GLY A 106 25.91 49.05 19.20
CA GLY A 106 26.04 49.88 20.42
C GLY A 106 24.91 49.65 21.44
N GLN A 107 25.08 48.86 22.51
CA GLN A 107 25.67 49.16 23.83
C GLN A 107 24.76 49.93 24.83
N PHE A 108 24.57 49.30 26.02
CA PHE A 108 24.29 49.83 27.39
C PHE A 108 23.00 50.69 27.59
N SER A 109 22.31 50.74 28.74
CA SER A 109 22.34 50.10 30.07
C SER A 109 21.12 50.62 30.86
N ASP A 110 20.70 49.83 31.84
CA ASP A 110 20.11 50.19 33.15
C ASP A 110 18.65 50.70 33.35
N SER A 111 18.01 49.97 34.27
CA SER A 111 17.28 50.41 35.48
C SER A 111 15.75 50.34 35.56
N GLU A 112 15.33 49.42 36.44
CA GLU A 112 14.33 49.53 37.52
C GLU A 112 12.80 49.38 37.29
N ILE A 113 12.33 48.16 37.64
CA ILE A 113 11.27 47.79 38.61
C ILE A 113 9.90 48.51 38.56
N SER A 114 8.83 47.75 38.25
CA SER A 114 7.68 47.55 39.15
C SER A 114 6.74 46.44 38.66
N GLU A 115 6.32 45.58 39.59
CA GLU A 115 5.50 44.38 39.46
C GLU A 115 4.02 44.63 39.04
N SER A 116 3.42 43.73 38.25
CA SER A 116 2.26 42.92 38.68
C SER A 116 1.71 42.02 37.55
N SER A 117 1.69 40.72 37.86
CA SER A 117 0.70 39.67 37.55
C SER A 117 -0.03 39.61 36.20
N GLY A 118 0.24 38.53 35.45
CA GLY A 118 -0.65 38.02 34.39
C GLY A 118 -0.04 36.88 33.56
N ASP A 119 -0.47 35.64 33.85
CA ASP A 119 -0.44 34.44 33.00
C ASP A 119 0.86 34.00 32.31
N VAL A 120 1.60 33.13 33.01
CA VAL A 120 2.60 32.25 32.40
C VAL A 120 1.90 31.07 31.73
N ILE A 121 1.98 31.02 30.40
CA ILE A 121 1.90 29.80 29.60
C ILE A 121 3.19 29.01 29.86
N PRO A 122 3.16 27.78 30.43
CA PRO A 122 4.34 26.93 30.40
C PRO A 122 4.43 26.26 29.03
N THR A 123 5.35 26.78 28.24
CA THR A 123 6.44 26.05 27.58
C THR A 123 6.11 24.66 27.02
N GLU A 124 6.29 24.56 25.70
CA GLU A 124 6.54 23.34 24.92
C GLU A 124 7.34 22.32 25.73
N ILE A 125 6.70 21.20 26.06
CA ILE A 125 7.39 20.00 26.47
C ILE A 125 7.54 19.16 25.21
N VAL A 126 8.77 19.19 24.72
CA VAL A 126 9.43 18.20 23.89
C VAL A 126 9.04 16.80 24.40
N GLU A 127 8.16 16.10 23.67
CA GLU A 127 8.00 14.65 23.84
C GLU A 127 9.29 14.00 23.34
N GLU A 128 9.98 13.28 24.22
CA GLU A 128 11.13 12.45 23.88
C GLU A 128 10.78 11.48 22.74
N PRO A 129 11.70 11.29 21.77
CA PRO A 129 11.46 10.44 20.62
C PRO A 129 11.37 8.99 21.08
N THR A 130 10.15 8.45 21.02
CA THR A 130 9.95 7.00 21.13
C THR A 130 10.66 6.36 19.95
N GLN A 131 11.66 5.52 20.25
CA GLN A 131 12.52 4.85 19.29
C GLN A 131 11.68 4.24 18.16
N LEU A 132 11.72 4.89 17.00
CA LEU A 132 11.46 4.24 15.72
C LEU A 132 12.43 3.07 15.65
N GLU A 133 11.90 1.85 15.51
CA GLU A 133 12.71 0.77 14.94
C GLU A 133 13.29 1.33 13.64
N PRO A 134 14.63 1.33 13.47
CA PRO A 134 15.22 1.85 12.26
C PRO A 134 14.69 1.00 11.10
N GLN A 135 13.96 1.64 10.19
CA GLN A 135 13.69 1.06 8.89
C GLN A 135 15.06 0.77 8.28
N ARG A 136 15.43 -0.52 8.28
CA ARG A 136 16.70 -0.98 7.73
C ARG A 136 16.83 -0.44 6.31
N GLU A 137 17.94 0.22 6.03
CA GLU A 137 18.33 0.72 4.71
C GLU A 137 17.87 -0.25 3.61
N PHE A 138 17.06 0.26 2.68
CA PHE A 138 16.67 -0.44 1.46
C PHE A 138 17.93 -0.74 0.65
N LYS A 139 18.36 -2.01 0.64
CA LYS A 139 19.34 -2.50 -0.33
C LYS A 139 18.65 -2.71 -1.69
N PRO A 140 19.25 -2.26 -2.81
CA PRO A 140 18.75 -2.63 -4.13
C PRO A 140 18.82 -4.14 -4.31
N ILE A 141 17.82 -4.72 -4.98
CA ILE A 141 17.75 -6.16 -5.27
C ILE A 141 18.88 -6.51 -6.24
N MET A 142 20.00 -7.00 -5.71
CA MET A 142 20.96 -7.85 -6.40
C MET A 142 21.47 -8.97 -5.49
N ALA A 143 21.45 -10.17 -6.06
CA ALA A 143 21.82 -11.49 -5.54
C ALA A 143 20.82 -12.17 -4.57
N PRO A 144 20.51 -13.47 -4.80
CA PRO A 144 19.57 -14.22 -3.99
C PRO A 144 20.17 -14.40 -2.60
N SER A 145 19.68 -13.66 -1.61
CA SER A 145 19.71 -14.21 -0.26
C SER A 145 18.88 -15.49 -0.35
N LEU A 146 19.55 -16.62 -0.19
CA LEU A 146 18.98 -17.95 -0.01
C LEU A 146 17.59 -17.80 0.58
N TYR A 147 16.57 -18.27 -0.15
CA TYR A 147 15.20 -18.43 0.36
C TYR A 147 15.31 -18.83 1.82
N GLU A 148 14.87 -17.94 2.72
CA GLU A 148 14.92 -18.28 4.14
C GLU A 148 14.23 -19.63 4.28
N SER A 149 14.96 -20.58 4.83
CA SER A 149 14.56 -21.97 5.00
C SER A 149 13.42 -22.03 6.00
N GLU A 150 12.23 -21.66 5.53
CA GLU A 150 10.98 -22.17 6.08
C GLU A 150 11.03 -23.68 5.95
N SER A 151 10.57 -24.38 6.99
CA SER A 151 10.68 -25.82 7.21
C SER A 151 9.94 -26.68 6.17
N GLY A 152 10.36 -26.60 4.91
CA GLY A 152 9.91 -27.44 3.81
C GLY A 152 10.67 -28.76 3.78
N SER A 153 10.04 -29.78 3.21
CA SER A 153 10.73 -31.03 2.90
C SER A 153 11.90 -30.78 1.95
N SER A 154 12.98 -31.57 2.03
CA SER A 154 14.13 -31.47 1.11
C SER A 154 13.72 -31.45 -0.38
N ASP A 155 12.61 -32.09 -0.73
CA ASP A 155 12.09 -32.16 -2.09
C ASP A 155 11.44 -30.84 -2.54
N GLU A 156 10.79 -30.10 -1.64
CA GLU A 156 10.16 -28.80 -1.95
C GLU A 156 11.22 -27.75 -2.25
N GLN A 157 12.24 -27.67 -1.38
CA GLN A 157 13.33 -26.72 -1.56
C GLN A 157 14.07 -26.99 -2.88
N MET A 158 14.24 -28.26 -3.26
CA MET A 158 14.82 -28.63 -4.56
C MET A 158 14.00 -28.08 -5.74
N LEU A 159 12.66 -28.14 -5.67
CA LEU A 159 11.82 -27.54 -6.72
C LEU A 159 11.99 -26.02 -6.78
N TYR A 160 12.02 -25.35 -5.63
CA TYR A 160 12.15 -23.90 -5.56
C TYR A 160 13.51 -23.43 -6.11
N ASP A 161 14.60 -24.00 -5.61
CA ASP A 161 15.97 -23.67 -6.05
C ASP A 161 16.15 -23.91 -7.56
N HIS A 162 15.55 -24.99 -8.07
CA HIS A 162 15.59 -25.30 -9.50
C HIS A 162 14.86 -24.26 -10.36
N LEU A 163 13.67 -23.81 -9.95
CA LEU A 163 12.94 -22.77 -10.67
C LEU A 163 13.69 -21.43 -10.64
N VAL A 164 14.33 -21.12 -9.53
CA VAL A 164 15.18 -19.93 -9.38
C VAL A 164 16.34 -19.96 -10.36
N TYR A 165 17.03 -21.10 -10.44
CA TYR A 165 18.08 -21.31 -11.41
C TYR A 165 17.57 -21.11 -12.84
N CYS A 166 16.44 -21.74 -13.21
CA CYS A 166 15.86 -21.61 -14.55
C CYS A 166 15.53 -20.15 -14.90
N VAL A 167 14.97 -19.38 -13.97
CA VAL A 167 14.65 -17.95 -14.16
C VAL A 167 15.88 -17.09 -14.41
N GLN A 168 17.06 -17.52 -13.94
CA GLN A 168 18.32 -16.80 -14.13
C GLN A 168 19.00 -17.15 -15.46
N THR A 169 18.72 -18.31 -16.04
CA THR A 169 19.45 -18.86 -17.19
C THR A 169 18.65 -18.91 -18.48
N GLU A 170 17.31 -18.95 -18.41
CA GLU A 170 16.44 -19.22 -19.56
C GLU A 170 15.44 -18.08 -19.81
N SER A 171 14.89 -18.04 -21.03
CA SER A 171 13.87 -17.05 -21.42
C SER A 171 12.47 -17.42 -20.90
N PRO A 172 11.55 -16.44 -20.74
CA PRO A 172 10.20 -16.74 -20.24
C PRO A 172 9.44 -17.84 -21.02
N PRO A 173 9.45 -17.89 -22.37
CA PRO A 173 8.80 -18.97 -23.12
C PRO A 173 9.38 -20.36 -22.84
N GLU A 174 10.69 -20.47 -22.67
CA GLU A 174 11.35 -21.74 -22.33
C GLU A 174 10.95 -22.22 -20.93
N ILE A 175 10.91 -21.29 -19.97
CA ILE A 175 10.49 -21.58 -18.61
C ILE A 175 9.02 -21.99 -18.56
N ILE A 176 8.14 -21.34 -19.33
CA ILE A 176 6.72 -21.72 -19.44
C ILE A 176 6.59 -23.15 -19.97
N GLU A 177 7.35 -23.52 -21.00
CA GLU A 177 7.33 -24.89 -21.53
C GLU A 177 7.87 -25.91 -20.52
N ARG A 178 8.89 -25.55 -19.73
CA ARG A 178 9.37 -26.38 -18.62
C ARG A 178 8.32 -26.54 -17.54
N PHE A 179 7.67 -25.44 -17.17
CA PHE A 179 6.60 -25.45 -16.17
C PHE A 179 5.45 -26.34 -16.63
N ARG A 180 5.05 -26.24 -17.90
CA ARG A 180 4.05 -27.11 -18.53
C ARG A 180 4.46 -28.57 -18.43
N LYS A 181 5.68 -28.94 -18.83
CA LYS A 181 6.18 -30.33 -18.75
C LYS A 181 6.16 -30.89 -17.33
N LEU A 182 6.56 -30.06 -16.35
CA LEU A 182 6.70 -30.48 -14.96
C LEU A 182 5.35 -30.57 -14.22
N PHE A 183 4.58 -29.47 -14.22
CA PHE A 183 3.40 -29.32 -13.37
C PHE A 183 2.08 -29.59 -14.08
N ILE A 184 2.04 -29.61 -15.41
CA ILE A 184 0.80 -29.82 -16.19
C ILE A 184 0.79 -31.20 -16.85
N ASP A 185 1.78 -31.47 -17.70
CA ASP A 185 1.90 -32.75 -18.41
C ASP A 185 2.40 -33.86 -17.47
N GLY A 186 3.19 -33.51 -16.45
CA GLY A 186 3.75 -34.45 -15.48
C GLY A 186 4.68 -35.49 -16.08
N ARG A 187 5.34 -35.19 -17.22
CA ARG A 187 6.20 -36.14 -17.92
C ARG A 187 7.21 -35.47 -18.84
N GLY A 188 8.36 -36.12 -19.01
CA GLY A 188 9.36 -35.72 -19.99
C GLY A 188 10.12 -34.46 -19.56
N TYR A 189 10.25 -34.26 -18.24
CA TYR A 189 11.06 -33.18 -17.71
C TYR A 189 12.56 -33.49 -17.88
N PRO A 190 13.41 -32.55 -18.33
CA PRO A 190 14.83 -32.84 -18.58
C PRO A 190 15.61 -33.27 -17.34
N ASP A 191 15.31 -32.69 -16.17
CA ASP A 191 15.99 -33.02 -14.92
C ASP A 191 15.23 -34.10 -14.14
N ARG A 192 15.81 -35.31 -14.12
CA ARG A 192 15.21 -36.47 -13.45
C ARG A 192 15.15 -36.34 -11.93
N LYS A 193 16.04 -35.57 -11.30
CA LYS A 193 16.02 -35.38 -9.84
C LYS A 193 14.86 -34.48 -9.45
N VAL A 194 14.65 -33.40 -10.21
CA VAL A 194 13.52 -32.47 -10.03
C VAL A 194 12.20 -33.18 -10.29
N GLU A 195 12.12 -34.00 -11.35
CA GLU A 195 10.93 -34.81 -11.64
C GLU A 195 10.63 -35.80 -10.50
N ALA A 196 11.65 -36.48 -9.97
CA ALA A 196 11.52 -37.39 -8.83
C ALA A 196 11.09 -36.67 -7.54
N ALA A 197 11.60 -35.46 -7.28
CA ALA A 197 11.20 -34.64 -6.14
C ALA A 197 9.71 -34.26 -6.24
N LEU A 198 9.23 -33.86 -7.42
CA LEU A 198 7.81 -33.61 -7.64
C LEU A 198 6.97 -34.86 -7.39
N TYR A 199 7.39 -36.01 -7.93
CA TYR A 199 6.68 -37.27 -7.71
C TYR A 199 6.66 -37.68 -6.24
N SER A 200 7.73 -37.44 -5.49
CA SER A 200 7.78 -37.67 -4.04
C SER A 200 6.72 -36.81 -3.32
N ILE A 201 6.71 -35.50 -3.58
CA ILE A 201 5.74 -34.54 -2.99
C ILE A 201 4.31 -34.99 -3.25
N ILE A 202 4.00 -35.38 -4.49
CA ILE A 202 2.65 -35.78 -4.88
C ILE A 202 2.31 -37.15 -4.30
N SER A 203 3.23 -38.12 -4.30
CA SER A 203 2.96 -39.51 -3.88
C SER A 203 2.64 -39.66 -2.40
N VAL A 204 3.26 -38.83 -1.55
CA VAL A 204 2.98 -38.88 -0.11
C VAL A 204 1.51 -38.49 0.10
N LYS A 205 0.77 -39.26 0.90
CA LYS A 205 -0.52 -38.85 1.49
C LYS A 205 -0.28 -37.71 2.49
N ARG A 206 0.26 -36.58 2.02
CA ARG A 206 0.16 -35.32 2.73
C ARG A 206 -1.30 -34.87 2.60
N GLU A 207 -1.78 -34.11 3.57
CA GLU A 207 -3.10 -33.48 3.45
C GLU A 207 -3.17 -32.79 2.08
N GLU A 208 -4.27 -33.01 1.35
CA GLU A 208 -4.51 -32.50 -0.01
C GLU A 208 -4.32 -30.97 -0.10
N LEU A 209 -4.28 -30.29 1.04
CA LEU A 209 -4.05 -28.87 1.23
C LEU A 209 -2.60 -28.40 1.01
N GLN A 210 -1.57 -29.27 1.04
CA GLN A 210 -0.18 -28.79 0.95
C GLN A 210 0.31 -28.52 -0.47
N PHE A 211 -0.10 -29.32 -1.47
CA PHE A 211 0.42 -29.18 -2.83
C PHE A 211 0.03 -27.86 -3.49
N LYS A 212 -1.18 -27.35 -3.22
CA LYS A 212 -1.62 -26.05 -3.74
C LYS A 212 -0.67 -24.91 -3.35
N TYR A 213 -0.11 -24.93 -2.14
CA TYR A 213 0.80 -23.88 -1.67
C TYR A 213 2.17 -23.99 -2.32
N ILE A 214 2.66 -25.22 -2.53
CA ILE A 214 3.90 -25.48 -3.26
C ILE A 214 3.75 -24.95 -4.69
N LEU A 215 2.66 -25.30 -5.38
CA LEU A 215 2.40 -24.85 -6.74
C LEU A 215 2.23 -23.32 -6.82
N TYR A 216 1.55 -22.71 -5.84
CA TYR A 216 1.40 -21.26 -5.73
C TYR A 216 2.77 -20.56 -5.57
N ARG A 217 3.64 -21.05 -4.68
CA ARG A 217 5.00 -20.54 -4.49
C ARG A 217 5.85 -20.71 -5.75
N CYS A 218 5.74 -21.85 -6.43
CA CYS A 218 6.40 -22.07 -7.73
C CYS A 218 5.99 -21.02 -8.78
N CYS A 219 4.71 -20.64 -8.85
CA CYS A 219 4.26 -19.56 -9.74
C CYS A 219 4.87 -18.22 -9.35
N HIS A 220 4.84 -17.88 -8.06
CA HIS A 220 5.37 -16.62 -7.56
C HIS A 220 6.88 -16.45 -7.78
N ILE A 221 7.68 -17.52 -7.67
CA ILE A 221 9.12 -17.46 -7.99
C ILE A 221 9.34 -16.90 -9.39
N LEU A 222 8.54 -17.35 -10.38
CA LEU A 222 8.64 -16.88 -11.76
C LEU A 222 8.11 -15.44 -11.90
N ILE A 223 6.91 -15.20 -11.36
CA ILE A 223 6.20 -13.91 -11.44
C ILE A 223 7.03 -12.80 -10.81
N ASN A 224 7.59 -13.05 -9.63
CA ASN A 224 8.39 -12.10 -8.86
C ASN A 224 9.55 -11.53 -9.68
N ARG A 225 10.10 -12.32 -10.59
CA ARG A 225 11.18 -11.90 -11.48
C ARG A 225 10.66 -11.27 -12.76
N TRP A 226 9.63 -11.83 -13.38
CA TRP A 226 9.11 -11.31 -14.65
C TRP A 226 8.44 -9.94 -14.52
N GLN A 227 7.73 -9.68 -13.43
CA GLN A 227 7.08 -8.38 -13.18
C GLN A 227 8.06 -7.18 -13.20
N LEU A 228 9.33 -7.41 -12.89
CA LEU A 228 10.35 -6.35 -12.84
C LEU A 228 10.68 -5.77 -14.22
N HIS A 229 10.28 -6.47 -15.29
CA HIS A 229 10.60 -6.15 -16.68
C HIS A 229 9.32 -6.07 -17.50
N ALA A 230 9.01 -4.89 -18.05
CA ALA A 230 7.77 -4.65 -18.80
C ALA A 230 7.54 -5.67 -19.95
N ARG A 231 8.62 -6.09 -20.63
CA ARG A 231 8.57 -7.06 -21.74
C ARG A 231 8.14 -8.46 -21.33
N ASN A 232 8.27 -8.81 -20.05
CA ASN A 232 7.99 -10.16 -19.54
C ASN A 232 6.61 -10.25 -18.88
N LYS A 233 5.84 -9.17 -18.83
CA LYS A 233 4.50 -9.17 -18.21
C LYS A 233 3.53 -10.11 -18.91
N VAL A 234 3.59 -10.17 -20.24
CA VAL A 234 2.79 -11.10 -21.05
C VAL A 234 3.03 -12.56 -20.65
N ALA A 235 4.28 -12.90 -20.28
CA ALA A 235 4.64 -14.26 -19.85
C ALA A 235 3.93 -14.69 -18.55
N ILE A 236 3.50 -13.72 -17.71
CA ILE A 236 2.70 -14.02 -16.51
C ILE A 236 1.32 -14.52 -16.93
N ALA A 237 0.67 -13.85 -17.90
CA ALA A 237 -0.62 -14.29 -18.43
C ALA A 237 -0.51 -15.68 -19.07
N ASP A 238 0.53 -15.91 -19.88
CA ASP A 238 0.79 -17.20 -20.53
C ASP A 238 0.98 -18.33 -19.51
N LEU A 239 1.76 -18.10 -18.45
CA LEU A 239 1.96 -19.06 -17.35
C LEU A 239 0.64 -19.45 -16.70
N ILE A 240 -0.20 -18.47 -16.35
CA ILE A 240 -1.47 -18.74 -15.67
C ILE A 240 -2.48 -19.41 -16.63
N SER A 241 -2.43 -19.10 -17.92
CA SER A 241 -3.29 -19.74 -18.94
C SER A 241 -3.07 -21.25 -19.06
N LEU A 242 -1.88 -21.77 -18.69
CA LEU A 242 -1.56 -23.19 -18.70
C LEU A 242 -2.56 -24.02 -17.86
N PHE A 243 -3.07 -23.44 -16.77
CA PHE A 243 -3.99 -24.12 -15.87
C PHE A 243 -5.41 -24.22 -16.42
N LYS A 244 -5.85 -23.23 -17.24
CA LYS A 244 -7.19 -23.22 -17.86
C LYS A 244 -7.32 -24.24 -18.99
N ASN A 245 -6.25 -24.46 -19.73
CA ASN A 245 -6.23 -25.30 -20.93
C ASN A 245 -5.97 -26.80 -20.66
N ASN A 246 -6.07 -27.24 -19.40
CA ASN A 246 -5.72 -28.60 -19.00
C ASN A 246 -6.84 -29.60 -19.37
N ILE A 247 -6.86 -30.03 -20.63
CA ILE A 247 -7.76 -31.08 -21.12
C ILE A 247 -7.21 -32.44 -20.65
N PRO A 248 -8.00 -33.26 -19.92
CA PRO A 248 -7.58 -34.61 -19.54
C PRO A 248 -7.24 -35.40 -20.80
N ARG A 249 -6.01 -35.91 -20.90
CA ARG A 249 -5.62 -36.75 -22.04
C ARG A 249 -6.22 -38.14 -21.86
N THR A 250 -7.15 -38.52 -22.72
CA THR A 250 -7.72 -39.89 -22.76
C THR A 250 -6.63 -40.91 -23.09
N GLY A 251 -6.23 -41.74 -22.12
CA GLY A 251 -5.24 -42.81 -22.28
C GLY A 251 -4.94 -43.55 -20.97
N VAL A 252 -4.11 -44.61 -21.02
CA VAL A 252 -3.59 -45.29 -19.82
C VAL A 252 -2.54 -44.37 -19.19
N GLU A 253 -2.96 -43.50 -18.28
CA GLU A 253 -2.07 -42.59 -17.57
C GLU A 253 -1.46 -43.27 -16.33
N PHE A 254 -0.17 -43.02 -16.07
CA PHE A 254 0.47 -43.43 -14.83
C PHE A 254 -0.25 -42.80 -13.63
N TYR A 255 -0.43 -43.57 -12.55
CA TYR A 255 -1.12 -43.13 -11.33
C TYR A 255 -0.66 -41.75 -10.84
N ILE A 256 0.66 -41.49 -10.89
CA ILE A 256 1.24 -40.23 -10.41
C ILE A 256 0.83 -39.02 -11.26
N VAL A 257 0.69 -39.20 -12.58
CA VAL A 257 0.27 -38.14 -13.52
C VAL A 257 -1.21 -37.84 -13.30
N LYS A 258 -2.04 -38.87 -13.15
CA LYS A 258 -3.45 -38.70 -12.82
C LYS A 258 -3.63 -37.92 -11.51
N ARG A 259 -2.84 -38.27 -10.49
CA ARG A 259 -2.85 -37.58 -9.19
C ARG A 259 -2.39 -36.12 -9.32
N LEU A 260 -1.36 -35.83 -10.11
CA LEU A 260 -0.95 -34.45 -10.41
C LEU A 260 -2.09 -33.66 -11.05
N GLN A 261 -2.74 -34.20 -12.08
CA GLN A 261 -3.87 -33.53 -12.74
C GLN A 261 -5.04 -33.26 -11.79
N GLU A 262 -5.35 -34.20 -10.89
CA GLU A 262 -6.35 -34.01 -9.83
C GLU A 262 -5.97 -32.86 -8.90
N GLN A 263 -4.69 -32.79 -8.47
CA GLN A 263 -4.20 -31.71 -7.63
C GLN A 263 -4.20 -30.35 -8.33
N VAL A 264 -3.82 -30.28 -9.60
CA VAL A 264 -3.91 -29.07 -10.42
C VAL A 264 -5.36 -28.62 -10.57
N LYS A 265 -6.30 -29.56 -10.77
CA LYS A 265 -7.72 -29.26 -10.82
C LYS A 265 -8.25 -28.70 -9.49
N LEU A 266 -7.79 -29.22 -8.35
CA LEU A 266 -8.12 -28.65 -7.05
C LEU A 266 -7.53 -27.24 -6.88
N PHE A 267 -6.29 -27.03 -7.32
CA PHE A 267 -5.64 -25.72 -7.31
C PHE A 267 -6.43 -24.67 -8.11
N THR A 268 -6.94 -25.01 -9.30
CA THR A 268 -7.76 -24.06 -10.10
C THR A 268 -9.05 -23.61 -9.42
N LYS A 269 -9.47 -24.28 -8.34
CA LYS A 269 -10.66 -23.93 -7.55
C LYS A 269 -10.32 -23.21 -6.23
N SER A 270 -9.04 -22.92 -5.99
CA SER A 270 -8.58 -22.38 -4.72
C SER A 270 -8.43 -20.85 -4.73
N GLU A 271 -8.39 -20.23 -3.55
CA GLU A 271 -8.15 -18.78 -3.41
C GLU A 271 -6.77 -18.37 -3.92
N GLU A 272 -5.77 -19.27 -3.83
CA GLU A 272 -4.43 -19.04 -4.34
C GLU A 272 -4.42 -18.84 -5.86
N TYR A 273 -5.13 -19.70 -6.60
CA TYR A 273 -5.23 -19.56 -8.05
C TYR A 273 -6.02 -18.30 -8.43
N LEU A 274 -7.11 -18.02 -7.72
CA LEU A 274 -7.88 -16.77 -7.91
C LEU A 274 -7.01 -15.53 -7.69
N ALA A 275 -6.13 -15.53 -6.69
CA ALA A 275 -5.17 -14.45 -6.47
C ALA A 275 -4.19 -14.27 -7.64
N LEU A 276 -3.72 -15.38 -8.26
CA LEU A 276 -2.90 -15.31 -9.47
C LEU A 276 -3.67 -14.73 -10.66
N GLU A 277 -4.93 -15.14 -10.86
CA GLU A 277 -5.79 -14.58 -11.93
C GLU A 277 -5.98 -13.07 -11.76
N ARG A 278 -6.22 -12.60 -10.53
CA ARG A 278 -6.30 -11.16 -10.23
C ARG A 278 -4.97 -10.46 -10.49
N LEU A 279 -3.85 -11.08 -10.15
CA LEU A 279 -2.52 -10.51 -10.37
C LEU A 279 -2.23 -10.31 -11.86
N VAL A 280 -2.64 -11.24 -12.73
CA VAL A 280 -2.52 -11.08 -14.19
C VAL A 280 -3.20 -9.79 -14.64
N LYS A 281 -4.45 -9.57 -14.21
CA LYS A 281 -5.23 -8.37 -14.54
C LYS A 281 -4.58 -7.07 -14.04
N VAL A 282 -3.91 -7.12 -12.89
CA VAL A 282 -3.21 -5.96 -12.30
C VAL A 282 -1.94 -5.61 -13.06
N VAL A 283 -1.16 -6.62 -13.48
CA VAL A 283 0.14 -6.43 -14.10
C VAL A 283 0.01 -6.06 -15.59
N ASP A 284 -0.95 -6.68 -16.28
CA ASP A 284 -1.26 -6.45 -17.68
C ASP A 284 -2.78 -6.33 -17.91
N PRO A 285 -3.35 -5.12 -17.68
CA PRO A 285 -4.77 -4.88 -17.91
C PRO A 285 -5.20 -5.04 -19.37
N ASP A 286 -4.24 -4.96 -20.31
CA ASP A 286 -4.50 -4.99 -21.75
C ASP A 286 -4.37 -6.41 -22.36
N ALA A 287 -3.87 -7.39 -21.62
CA ALA A 287 -3.68 -8.78 -22.08
C ALA A 287 -4.99 -9.51 -22.44
N GLU A 288 -6.12 -9.17 -21.81
CA GLU A 288 -7.44 -9.77 -22.07
C GLU A 288 -8.34 -8.89 -22.97
N VAL A 289 -7.76 -8.00 -23.78
CA VAL A 289 -8.53 -7.03 -24.57
C VAL A 289 -9.14 -7.65 -25.83
N ASN A 290 -10.32 -8.24 -25.66
CA ASN A 290 -11.45 -7.85 -26.50
C ASN A 290 -12.10 -6.63 -25.82
N LYS A 291 -11.86 -5.44 -26.37
CA LYS A 291 -12.35 -4.12 -25.89
C LYS A 291 -13.87 -4.03 -25.67
N GLN A 292 -14.63 -5.07 -26.03
CA GLN A 292 -16.08 -5.18 -25.85
C GLN A 292 -16.50 -5.86 -24.53
N GLU A 293 -15.61 -6.57 -23.82
CA GLU A 293 -15.94 -7.33 -22.59
C GLU A 293 -15.42 -6.72 -21.27
N ILE A 294 -14.75 -5.55 -21.34
CA ILE A 294 -14.18 -4.82 -20.18
C ILE A 294 -15.26 -4.51 -19.10
N ASN A 295 -16.55 -4.61 -19.44
CA ASN A 295 -17.66 -4.24 -18.59
C ASN A 295 -18.49 -5.42 -18.02
N SER A 296 -18.03 -6.67 -18.13
CA SER A 296 -18.87 -7.82 -17.78
C SER A 296 -19.01 -8.09 -16.29
N SER A 297 -17.98 -7.83 -15.45
CA SER A 297 -18.05 -8.12 -14.01
C SER A 297 -17.18 -7.23 -13.11
N VAL A 298 -17.53 -7.18 -11.81
CA VAL A 298 -16.79 -6.42 -10.78
C VAL A 298 -15.32 -6.84 -10.69
N GLY A 299 -15.04 -8.14 -10.82
CA GLY A 299 -13.68 -8.67 -10.76
C GLY A 299 -12.73 -8.17 -11.82
N GLN A 300 -13.24 -7.69 -12.96
CA GLN A 300 -12.41 -7.08 -13.98
C GLN A 300 -11.85 -5.72 -13.54
N LEU A 301 -12.43 -5.08 -12.52
CA LEU A 301 -12.00 -3.78 -12.05
C LEU A 301 -10.86 -3.84 -11.01
N ILE A 302 -10.36 -5.02 -10.63
CA ILE A 302 -9.34 -5.13 -9.57
C ILE A 302 -8.13 -4.22 -9.83
N TYR A 303 -7.68 -4.10 -11.09
CA TYR A 303 -6.54 -3.26 -11.47
C TYR A 303 -6.70 -1.75 -11.15
N ARG A 304 -7.93 -1.30 -10.88
CA ARG A 304 -8.28 0.09 -10.53
C ARG A 304 -8.23 0.37 -9.03
N TYR A 305 -8.17 -0.67 -8.20
CA TYR A 305 -8.30 -0.55 -6.74
C TYR A 305 -7.03 -1.00 -6.02
N PRO A 306 -5.93 -0.24 -6.14
CA PRO A 306 -4.64 -0.66 -5.58
C PRO A 306 -4.62 -0.73 -4.06
N TYR A 307 -5.52 -0.01 -3.36
CA TYR A 307 -5.71 -0.15 -1.92
C TYR A 307 -6.25 -1.52 -1.48
N LEU A 308 -6.73 -2.37 -2.40
CA LEU A 308 -7.21 -3.72 -2.07
C LEU A 308 -6.16 -4.82 -2.27
N TYR A 309 -5.01 -4.52 -2.90
CA TYR A 309 -4.08 -5.55 -3.38
C TYR A 309 -3.52 -6.45 -2.29
N SER A 310 -3.13 -5.88 -1.15
CA SER A 310 -2.67 -6.61 0.02
C SER A 310 -3.67 -7.66 0.54
N HIS A 311 -4.96 -7.49 0.23
CA HIS A 311 -6.03 -8.34 0.72
C HIS A 311 -6.70 -9.18 -0.38
N CYS A 312 -6.49 -8.85 -1.66
CA CYS A 312 -7.06 -9.57 -2.81
C CYS A 312 -6.04 -10.42 -3.58
N LEU A 313 -4.74 -10.10 -3.51
CA LEU A 313 -3.67 -10.76 -4.28
C LEU A 313 -2.77 -11.69 -3.45
N LEU A 314 -2.96 -11.72 -2.13
CA LEU A 314 -2.19 -12.54 -1.20
C LEU A 314 -3.09 -13.59 -0.54
N SER A 315 -2.60 -14.84 -0.46
CA SER A 315 -3.17 -15.90 0.38
C SER A 315 -2.51 -15.92 1.78
N ARG A 316 -3.13 -16.61 2.74
CA ARG A 316 -2.64 -16.76 4.13
C ARG A 316 -1.20 -17.25 4.21
N ASP A 317 -0.83 -18.14 3.29
CA ASP A 317 0.48 -18.81 3.24
C ASP A 317 1.43 -18.18 2.20
N SER A 318 1.18 -16.93 1.79
CA SER A 318 2.10 -16.21 0.90
C SER A 318 3.42 -15.95 1.61
N SER A 319 4.54 -16.20 0.92
CA SER A 319 5.90 -16.01 1.43
C SER A 319 6.19 -14.54 1.73
N TYR A 320 7.28 -14.27 2.45
CA TYR A 320 7.70 -12.90 2.73
C TYR A 320 7.98 -12.13 1.42
N GLU A 321 8.67 -12.76 0.48
CA GLU A 321 9.02 -12.20 -0.83
C GLU A 321 7.77 -11.82 -1.63
N ASP A 322 6.75 -12.69 -1.64
CA ASP A 322 5.50 -12.44 -2.35
C ASP A 322 4.78 -11.22 -1.76
N ARG A 323 4.75 -11.11 -0.42
CA ARG A 323 4.18 -9.94 0.26
C ARG A 323 4.93 -8.66 -0.09
N GLN A 324 6.26 -8.69 -0.21
CA GLN A 324 7.05 -7.52 -0.62
C GLN A 324 6.78 -7.14 -2.08
N THR A 325 6.72 -8.12 -2.97
CA THR A 325 6.32 -7.93 -4.37
C THR A 325 4.97 -7.22 -4.47
N ILE A 326 3.93 -7.75 -3.82
CA ILE A 326 2.58 -7.19 -3.92
C ILE A 326 2.54 -5.78 -3.32
N ARG A 327 3.25 -5.54 -2.21
CA ARG A 327 3.39 -4.18 -1.63
C ARG A 327 4.08 -3.20 -2.57
N HIS A 328 5.06 -3.67 -3.33
CA HIS A 328 5.74 -2.84 -4.33
C HIS A 328 4.79 -2.47 -5.47
N ILE A 329 4.09 -3.45 -6.05
CA ILE A 329 3.07 -3.20 -7.09
C ILE A 329 1.99 -2.25 -6.58
N GLN A 330 1.49 -2.49 -5.37
CA GLN A 330 0.50 -1.66 -4.71
C GLN A 330 0.96 -0.22 -4.58
N SER A 331 2.14 0.02 -4.01
CA SER A 331 2.70 1.37 -3.86
C SER A 331 2.85 2.08 -5.20
N GLN A 332 3.35 1.38 -6.23
CA GLN A 332 3.48 1.94 -7.57
C GLN A 332 2.13 2.32 -8.18
N LYS A 333 1.12 1.46 -8.08
CA LYS A 333 -0.22 1.71 -8.63
C LYS A 333 -1.00 2.77 -7.85
N GLN A 334 -0.82 2.84 -6.53
CA GLN A 334 -1.36 3.94 -5.71
C GLN A 334 -0.78 5.28 -6.16
N TRP A 335 0.55 5.35 -6.30
CA TRP A 335 1.22 6.57 -6.75
C TRP A 335 0.80 6.98 -8.17
N GLN A 336 0.71 6.01 -9.09
CA GLN A 336 0.21 6.27 -10.45
C GLN A 336 -1.19 6.91 -10.41
N PHE A 337 -2.11 6.31 -9.65
CA PHE A 337 -3.46 6.85 -9.50
C PHE A 337 -3.49 8.23 -8.83
N GLU A 338 -2.65 8.47 -7.81
CA GLU A 338 -2.51 9.79 -7.16
C GLU A 338 -2.09 10.88 -8.15
N MET A 339 -1.11 10.57 -9.02
CA MET A 339 -0.62 11.50 -10.04
C MET A 339 -1.67 11.78 -11.11
N GLU A 340 -2.28 10.73 -11.67
CA GLU A 340 -3.34 10.86 -12.69
C GLU A 340 -4.54 11.65 -12.15
N LEU A 341 -4.92 11.42 -10.89
CA LEU A 341 -6.01 12.16 -10.25
C LEU A 341 -5.64 13.64 -10.04
N SER A 342 -4.42 13.93 -9.59
CA SER A 342 -3.95 15.31 -9.42
C SER A 342 -3.92 16.09 -10.74
N GLU A 343 -3.42 15.46 -11.81
CA GLU A 343 -3.39 16.02 -13.15
C GLU A 343 -4.81 16.31 -13.66
N TYR A 344 -5.73 15.34 -13.50
CA TYR A 344 -7.11 15.50 -13.94
C TYR A 344 -7.86 16.59 -13.16
N LEU A 345 -7.70 16.66 -11.83
CA LEU A 345 -8.30 17.71 -11.01
C LEU A 345 -7.76 19.09 -11.38
N THR A 346 -6.46 19.19 -11.66
CA THR A 346 -5.84 20.44 -12.15
C THR A 346 -6.44 20.86 -13.49
N TYR A 347 -6.67 19.89 -14.40
CA TYR A 347 -7.35 20.12 -15.67
C TYR A 347 -8.77 20.66 -15.47
N LEU A 348 -9.58 20.04 -14.59
CA LEU A 348 -10.95 20.49 -14.30
C LEU A 348 -11.01 21.94 -13.77
N VAL A 349 -10.08 22.33 -12.90
CA VAL A 349 -10.00 23.72 -12.39
C VAL A 349 -9.67 24.72 -13.49
N ARG A 350 -8.72 24.38 -14.36
CA ARG A 350 -8.31 25.29 -15.45
C ARG A 350 -9.40 25.44 -16.50
N GLN A 351 -10.17 24.37 -16.73
CA GLN A 351 -11.33 24.41 -17.62
C GLN A 351 -12.41 25.37 -17.09
N SER A 352 -12.70 25.35 -15.79
CA SER A 352 -13.70 26.27 -15.20
C SER A 352 -13.23 27.73 -15.19
N GLN A 353 -11.92 27.99 -15.18
CA GLN A 353 -11.32 29.33 -15.22
C GLN A 353 -11.10 29.90 -16.63
N ASN A 354 -11.62 29.26 -17.70
CA ASN A 354 -11.47 29.69 -19.10
C ASN A 354 -10.02 29.92 -19.58
N THR A 355 -9.03 29.31 -18.92
CA THR A 355 -7.61 29.35 -19.35
C THR A 355 -7.26 28.21 -20.32
N ALA A 356 -8.24 27.38 -20.69
CA ALA A 356 -8.07 26.11 -21.39
C ALA A 356 -7.94 26.19 -22.92
N SER A 357 -7.77 27.37 -23.51
CA SER A 357 -7.88 27.58 -24.97
C SER A 357 -6.84 26.82 -25.83
N GLN A 358 -5.84 26.15 -25.23
CA GLN A 358 -4.80 25.38 -25.93
C GLN A 358 -4.32 24.09 -25.22
N MET A 359 -5.08 23.53 -24.27
CA MET A 359 -4.59 22.37 -23.48
C MET A 359 -5.00 21.00 -24.06
N GLN A 360 -4.11 20.01 -23.89
CA GLN A 360 -4.39 18.60 -24.16
C GLN A 360 -5.46 18.09 -23.20
N SER A 361 -6.45 17.35 -23.74
CA SER A 361 -7.48 16.70 -22.93
C SER A 361 -6.86 15.61 -22.06
N VAL A 362 -7.07 15.68 -20.74
CA VAL A 362 -6.67 14.64 -19.78
C VAL A 362 -7.85 13.72 -19.53
N LEU A 363 -7.61 12.41 -19.41
CA LEU A 363 -8.66 11.43 -19.13
C LEU A 363 -8.98 11.37 -17.63
N ASN A 364 -10.26 11.19 -17.29
CA ASN A 364 -10.68 10.97 -15.92
C ASN A 364 -10.16 9.59 -15.44
N PRO A 365 -9.32 9.53 -14.39
CA PRO A 365 -8.80 8.26 -13.90
C PRO A 365 -9.82 7.48 -13.06
N THR A 366 -11.01 8.02 -12.80
CA THR A 366 -12.10 7.40 -12.02
C THR A 366 -13.26 6.96 -12.90
N LEU A 367 -14.14 6.10 -12.36
CA LEU A 367 -15.43 5.75 -12.99
C LEU A 367 -16.58 6.70 -12.56
N LEU A 368 -16.25 7.79 -11.85
CA LEU A 368 -17.21 8.81 -11.45
C LEU A 368 -17.37 9.83 -12.59
N SER A 369 -18.59 10.37 -12.77
CA SER A 369 -18.77 11.55 -13.60
C SER A 369 -18.05 12.77 -13.00
N ASP A 370 -17.74 13.78 -13.80
CA ASP A 370 -17.04 14.98 -13.33
C ASP A 370 -17.79 15.68 -12.18
N ALA A 371 -19.12 15.70 -12.23
CA ALA A 371 -19.94 16.24 -11.14
C ALA A 371 -19.81 15.42 -9.85
N GLU A 372 -19.80 14.09 -9.96
CA GLU A 372 -19.63 13.19 -8.81
C GLU A 372 -18.22 13.28 -8.22
N LEU A 373 -17.19 13.33 -9.07
CA LEU A 373 -15.80 13.46 -8.64
C LEU A 373 -15.57 14.80 -7.95
N ASN A 374 -16.06 15.91 -8.53
CA ASN A 374 -15.97 17.23 -7.91
C ASN A 374 -16.69 17.26 -6.55
N PHE A 375 -17.87 16.65 -6.44
CA PHE A 375 -18.58 16.56 -5.18
C PHE A 375 -17.81 15.72 -4.14
N ALA A 376 -17.26 14.58 -4.54
CA ALA A 376 -16.43 13.73 -3.67
C ALA A 376 -15.19 14.47 -3.16
N VAL A 377 -14.49 15.18 -4.05
CA VAL A 377 -13.30 15.96 -3.71
C VAL A 377 -13.64 17.11 -2.75
N LYS A 378 -14.73 17.85 -3.01
CA LYS A 378 -15.19 18.91 -2.10
C LYS A 378 -15.54 18.35 -0.72
N GLU A 379 -16.17 17.17 -0.66
CA GLU A 379 -16.47 16.51 0.60
C GLU A 379 -15.18 16.08 1.32
N PHE A 380 -14.25 15.39 0.66
CA PHE A 380 -13.10 14.78 1.34
C PHE A 380 -11.92 15.73 1.59
N ALA A 381 -11.76 16.77 0.78
CA ALA A 381 -10.69 17.77 0.91
C ALA A 381 -11.16 19.08 1.56
N GLY A 382 -12.46 19.35 1.49
CA GLY A 382 -13.05 20.62 1.91
C GLY A 382 -13.33 20.73 3.40
N LYS A 383 -13.81 21.92 3.79
CA LYS A 383 -14.24 22.23 5.16
C LYS A 383 -15.72 21.92 5.31
N VAL A 384 -16.05 20.64 5.43
CA VAL A 384 -17.43 20.15 5.51
C VAL A 384 -17.97 20.03 6.94
N GLU A 385 -17.11 20.00 7.95
CA GLU A 385 -17.53 20.01 9.37
C GLU A 385 -17.37 21.42 9.96
N GLY A 386 -18.29 22.30 9.58
CA GLY A 386 -18.21 23.72 9.93
C GLY A 386 -17.04 24.40 9.23
N SER A 387 -16.02 24.82 9.99
CA SER A 387 -14.82 25.46 9.45
C SER A 387 -13.61 24.54 9.36
N GLN A 388 -13.81 23.22 9.54
CA GLN A 388 -12.76 22.22 9.69
C GLN A 388 -12.82 21.15 8.60
N THR A 389 -11.65 20.65 8.21
CA THR A 389 -11.48 19.43 7.41
C THR A 389 -11.64 18.19 8.29
N TYR A 390 -11.84 17.01 7.69
CA TYR A 390 -11.91 15.75 8.46
C TYR A 390 -10.63 15.45 9.25
N ARG A 391 -9.44 15.79 8.70
CA ARG A 391 -8.16 15.63 9.40
C ARG A 391 -8.09 16.51 10.65
N GLU A 392 -8.50 17.77 10.54
CA GLU A 392 -8.54 18.71 11.67
C GLU A 392 -9.55 18.23 12.73
N SER A 393 -10.76 17.85 12.31
CA SER A 393 -11.81 17.35 13.21
C SER A 393 -11.36 16.09 13.98
N ALA A 394 -10.73 15.13 13.30
CA ALA A 394 -10.18 13.93 13.94
C ALA A 394 -9.09 14.30 14.96
N GLN A 395 -8.20 15.25 14.64
CA GLN A 395 -7.16 15.70 15.57
C GLN A 395 -7.76 16.38 16.81
N PHE A 396 -8.75 17.27 16.63
CA PHE A 396 -9.44 17.91 17.75
C PHE A 396 -10.16 16.90 18.63
N PHE A 397 -10.83 15.92 18.02
CA PHE A 397 -11.46 14.81 18.73
C PHE A 397 -10.44 14.05 19.59
N LEU A 398 -9.31 13.63 19.01
CA LEU A 398 -8.26 12.89 19.74
C LEU A 398 -7.67 13.71 20.90
N VAL A 399 -7.42 15.00 20.70
CA VAL A 399 -6.91 15.90 21.76
C VAL A 399 -7.93 16.03 22.90
N ARG A 400 -9.22 16.14 22.60
CA ARG A 400 -10.28 16.18 23.60
C ARG A 400 -10.37 14.87 24.37
N THR A 401 -10.36 13.76 23.65
CA THR A 401 -10.50 12.41 24.22
C THR A 401 -9.34 12.01 25.12
N ARG A 402 -8.12 12.54 24.92
CA ARG A 402 -6.99 12.32 25.85
C ARG A 402 -7.28 12.80 27.28
N LYS A 403 -8.22 13.74 27.44
CA LYS A 403 -8.66 14.25 28.76
C LYS A 403 -9.77 13.40 29.38
N THR A 404 -10.36 12.49 28.61
CA THR A 404 -11.47 11.64 29.05
C THR A 404 -10.95 10.58 30.02
N GLN A 405 -11.59 10.47 31.19
CA GLN A 405 -11.10 9.66 32.30
C GLN A 405 -11.44 8.16 32.17
N SER A 406 -12.40 7.80 31.32
CA SER A 406 -12.86 6.42 31.15
C SER A 406 -13.19 6.08 29.69
N TYR A 407 -13.05 4.80 29.35
CA TYR A 407 -13.38 4.28 28.02
C TYR A 407 -14.88 4.41 27.73
N ALA A 408 -15.74 4.26 28.73
CA ALA A 408 -17.18 4.52 28.58
C ALA A 408 -17.46 5.96 28.10
N ALA A 409 -16.82 6.97 28.71
CA ALA A 409 -16.99 8.35 28.29
C ALA A 409 -16.40 8.62 26.90
N PHE A 410 -15.30 7.93 26.54
CA PHE A 410 -14.78 7.98 25.17
C PHE A 410 -15.80 7.45 24.15
N LYS A 411 -16.51 6.35 24.46
CA LYS A 411 -17.52 5.79 23.57
C LYS A 411 -18.69 6.77 23.33
N GLU A 412 -19.09 7.51 24.35
CA GLU A 412 -20.09 8.59 24.24
C GLU A 412 -19.57 9.74 23.35
N ASP A 413 -18.33 10.19 23.58
CA ASP A 413 -17.70 11.22 22.74
C ASP A 413 -17.57 10.77 21.28
N LEU A 414 -17.21 9.50 21.05
CA LEU A 414 -17.05 8.89 19.73
C LEU A 414 -18.39 8.80 19.01
N TYR A 415 -19.45 8.43 19.72
CA TYR A 415 -20.81 8.43 19.18
C TYR A 415 -21.19 9.82 18.65
N GLU A 416 -21.05 10.86 19.48
CA GLU A 416 -21.36 12.24 19.09
C GLU A 416 -20.49 12.73 17.92
N TYR A 417 -19.19 12.39 17.95
CA TYR A 417 -18.28 12.67 16.84
C TYR A 417 -18.77 12.03 15.54
N LEU A 418 -19.20 10.78 15.53
CA LEU A 418 -19.61 10.09 14.30
C LEU A 418 -20.96 10.58 13.75
N ILE A 419 -21.94 10.86 14.62
CA ILE A 419 -23.27 11.28 14.18
C ILE A 419 -23.34 12.74 13.71
N SER A 420 -22.32 13.56 14.02
CA SER A 420 -22.32 14.99 13.70
C SER A 420 -22.50 15.29 12.20
N SER A 421 -22.00 14.40 11.33
CA SER A 421 -22.11 14.50 9.87
C SER A 421 -23.33 13.76 9.29
N ILE A 422 -24.12 13.07 10.13
CA ILE A 422 -25.24 12.25 9.69
C ILE A 422 -26.51 13.08 9.65
N LYS A 423 -27.20 13.06 8.50
CA LYS A 423 -28.48 13.77 8.33
C LYS A 423 -29.48 13.31 9.39
N PRO A 424 -30.09 14.23 10.18
CA PRO A 424 -31.05 13.87 11.22
C PRO A 424 -32.24 13.06 10.71
N THR A 425 -32.67 13.31 9.46
CA THR A 425 -33.79 12.61 8.82
C THR A 425 -33.54 11.11 8.61
N TYR A 426 -32.28 10.71 8.46
CA TYR A 426 -31.85 9.32 8.36
C TYR A 426 -31.43 8.79 9.74
N GLY A 427 -30.53 9.51 10.42
CA GLY A 427 -29.93 9.10 11.69
C GLY A 427 -30.96 8.82 12.78
N LYS A 428 -31.95 9.72 12.97
CA LYS A 428 -32.98 9.59 14.03
C LYS A 428 -33.97 8.45 13.80
N ARG A 429 -33.97 7.79 12.64
CA ARG A 429 -34.89 6.66 12.38
C ARG A 429 -34.48 5.44 13.20
N GLN A 430 -33.33 4.86 12.86
CA GLN A 430 -32.80 3.65 13.50
C GLN A 430 -31.28 3.63 13.54
N PHE A 431 -30.59 4.31 12.61
CA PHE A 431 -29.14 4.22 12.50
C PHE A 431 -28.42 4.70 13.77
N ASN A 432 -28.78 5.87 14.30
CA ASN A 432 -28.11 6.43 15.49
C ASN A 432 -28.30 5.53 16.71
N ASP A 433 -29.51 5.01 16.94
CA ASP A 433 -29.79 4.09 18.05
C ASP A 433 -29.00 2.77 17.91
N ARG A 434 -28.90 2.22 16.69
CA ARG A 434 -28.11 1.01 16.43
C ARG A 434 -26.61 1.26 16.66
N LEU A 435 -26.07 2.39 16.17
CA LEU A 435 -24.68 2.77 16.38
C LEU A 435 -24.37 2.97 17.87
N TYR A 436 -25.27 3.65 18.59
CA TYR A 436 -25.13 3.88 20.03
C TYR A 436 -25.08 2.55 20.80
N LYS A 437 -26.01 1.64 20.51
CA LYS A 437 -26.04 0.30 21.12
C LYS A 437 -24.77 -0.50 20.81
N GLN A 438 -24.31 -0.46 19.56
CA GLN A 438 -23.09 -1.15 19.15
C GLN A 438 -21.86 -0.64 19.90
N LEU A 439 -21.69 0.69 19.99
CA LEU A 439 -20.60 1.30 20.75
C LEU A 439 -20.71 0.88 22.22
N LYS A 440 -21.88 1.06 22.84
CA LYS A 440 -22.10 0.69 24.24
C LYS A 440 -21.71 -0.76 24.54
N SER A 441 -22.04 -1.71 23.65
CA SER A 441 -21.69 -3.13 23.80
C SER A 441 -20.23 -3.47 23.47
N THR A 442 -19.44 -2.54 22.94
CA THR A 442 -18.03 -2.78 22.59
C THR A 442 -17.16 -2.68 23.84
N PHE A 443 -16.50 -3.78 24.22
CA PHE A 443 -15.60 -3.94 25.37
C PHE A 443 -16.13 -3.34 26.70
N PRO A 444 -17.30 -3.77 27.20
CA PRO A 444 -17.86 -3.26 28.45
C PRO A 444 -16.96 -3.52 29.67
N GLU A 445 -16.16 -4.58 29.65
CA GLU A 445 -15.17 -4.91 30.69
C GLU A 445 -14.10 -3.83 30.86
N SER A 446 -13.78 -3.10 29.79
CA SER A 446 -12.79 -2.02 29.80
C SER A 446 -13.40 -0.64 30.07
N ASP A 447 -14.71 -0.53 30.35
CA ASP A 447 -15.41 0.76 30.49
C ASP A 447 -14.83 1.69 31.56
N SER A 448 -14.25 1.11 32.61
CA SER A 448 -13.64 1.84 33.72
C SER A 448 -12.18 2.22 33.43
N GLU A 449 -11.56 1.64 32.40
CA GLU A 449 -10.15 1.88 32.05
C GLU A 449 -9.98 3.19 31.29
N LYS A 450 -8.75 3.71 31.28
CA LYS A 450 -8.40 4.84 30.41
C LYS A 450 -8.23 4.37 28.97
N LEU A 451 -8.62 5.22 28.01
CA LEU A 451 -8.37 4.95 26.61
C LEU A 451 -6.87 4.79 26.35
N ASN A 452 -6.52 3.70 25.66
CA ASN A 452 -5.18 3.47 25.14
C ASN A 452 -5.24 3.21 23.63
N ASN A 453 -4.07 3.18 22.98
CA ASN A 453 -3.98 3.01 21.52
C ASN A 453 -4.55 1.67 21.03
N LEU A 454 -4.46 0.61 21.84
CA LEU A 454 -4.99 -0.71 21.48
C LEU A 454 -6.52 -0.68 21.48
N LEU A 455 -7.13 -0.17 22.55
CA LEU A 455 -8.59 0.02 22.62
C LEU A 455 -9.08 0.88 21.46
N LEU A 456 -8.43 2.01 21.16
CA LEU A 456 -8.80 2.85 20.02
C LEU A 456 -8.82 2.08 18.69
N ILE A 457 -7.75 1.33 18.39
CA ILE A 457 -7.63 0.57 17.13
C ILE A 457 -8.68 -0.54 17.08
N GLU A 458 -8.86 -1.27 18.18
CA GLU A 458 -9.84 -2.36 18.27
C GLU A 458 -11.28 -1.83 18.14
N THR A 459 -11.63 -0.72 18.82
CA THR A 459 -12.94 -0.06 18.66
C THR A 459 -13.19 0.33 17.20
N CYS A 460 -12.18 0.92 16.53
CA CYS A 460 -12.30 1.28 15.12
C CYS A 460 -12.49 0.06 14.22
N ARG A 461 -11.80 -1.05 14.51
CA ARG A 461 -11.97 -2.32 13.78
C ARG A 461 -13.40 -2.86 13.93
N TYR A 462 -13.91 -2.91 15.16
CA TYR A 462 -15.29 -3.34 15.45
C TYR A 462 -16.34 -2.43 14.83
N LEU A 463 -16.06 -1.12 14.70
CA LEU A 463 -16.91 -0.21 13.95
C LEU A 463 -16.94 -0.54 12.46
N PHE A 464 -15.81 -0.90 11.85
CA PHE A 464 -15.80 -1.36 10.45
C PHE A 464 -16.48 -2.71 10.25
N ASP A 465 -16.41 -3.62 11.22
CA ASP A 465 -17.19 -4.86 11.23
C ASP A 465 -18.70 -4.55 11.16
N PHE A 466 -19.16 -3.62 12.00
CA PHE A 466 -20.57 -3.21 12.05
C PHE A 466 -21.02 -2.40 10.83
N LEU A 467 -20.20 -1.43 10.38
CA LEU A 467 -20.58 -0.47 9.33
C LEU A 467 -20.40 -1.02 7.93
N VAL A 468 -19.41 -1.89 7.70
CA VAL A 468 -19.03 -2.38 6.36
C VAL A 468 -19.34 -3.86 6.22
N VAL A 469 -18.56 -4.73 6.87
CA VAL A 469 -18.74 -6.18 6.86
C VAL A 469 -17.82 -6.85 7.88
N GLU A 470 -18.36 -7.81 8.64
CA GLU A 470 -17.63 -8.53 9.69
C GLU A 470 -16.67 -9.59 9.14
N SER A 471 -17.16 -10.47 8.27
CA SER A 471 -16.39 -11.63 7.81
C SER A 471 -16.74 -12.07 6.39
N PRO A 472 -15.82 -12.74 5.67
CA PRO A 472 -16.10 -13.31 4.35
C PRO A 472 -17.10 -14.47 4.41
N GLU A 473 -17.15 -15.24 5.50
CA GLU A 473 -18.10 -16.35 5.67
C GLU A 473 -19.54 -15.86 5.86
N LYS A 474 -19.71 -14.67 6.44
CA LYS A 474 -21.00 -13.99 6.62
C LYS A 474 -20.89 -12.53 6.17
N PRO A 475 -20.99 -12.27 4.86
CA PRO A 475 -20.81 -10.93 4.30
C PRO A 475 -22.07 -10.07 4.51
N ASN A 476 -22.53 -9.92 5.76
CA ASN A 476 -23.66 -9.07 6.09
C ASN A 476 -23.21 -7.59 6.06
N HIS A 477 -23.50 -6.95 4.95
CA HIS A 477 -23.14 -5.56 4.65
C HIS A 477 -24.36 -4.65 4.53
N TYR A 478 -25.52 -5.08 5.04
CA TYR A 478 -26.77 -4.33 4.94
C TYR A 478 -26.66 -2.92 5.51
N VAL A 479 -25.89 -2.74 6.59
CA VAL A 479 -25.65 -1.41 7.19
C VAL A 479 -24.96 -0.49 6.18
N PHE A 480 -23.91 -0.99 5.51
CA PHE A 480 -23.22 -0.21 4.49
C PHE A 480 -24.11 0.10 3.30
N TYR A 481 -24.83 -0.90 2.80
CA TYR A 481 -25.76 -0.73 1.69
C TYR A 481 -26.87 0.29 2.02
N ASP A 482 -27.43 0.24 3.23
CA ASP A 482 -28.43 1.19 3.72
C ASP A 482 -27.85 2.61 3.83
N LEU A 483 -26.62 2.77 4.34
CA LEU A 483 -25.90 4.05 4.36
C LEU A 483 -25.73 4.62 2.94
N VAL A 484 -25.24 3.81 2.00
CA VAL A 484 -25.04 4.22 0.61
C VAL A 484 -26.37 4.58 -0.05
N SER A 485 -27.42 3.80 0.19
CA SER A 485 -28.74 4.01 -0.41
C SER A 485 -29.45 5.27 0.11
N ASN A 486 -29.25 5.63 1.39
CA ASN A 486 -29.94 6.77 2.00
C ASN A 486 -29.09 8.07 2.02
N LEU A 487 -27.77 7.96 2.17
CA LEU A 487 -26.87 9.13 2.28
C LEU A 487 -26.10 9.40 0.99
N GLY A 488 -25.96 8.40 0.12
CA GLY A 488 -25.08 8.39 -1.04
C GLY A 488 -23.68 7.84 -0.71
N PRO A 489 -22.95 7.34 -1.71
CA PRO A 489 -21.64 6.71 -1.52
C PRO A 489 -20.60 7.67 -0.92
N VAL A 490 -20.61 8.94 -1.32
CA VAL A 490 -19.70 9.98 -0.81
C VAL A 490 -19.82 10.12 0.71
N ARG A 491 -21.03 10.37 1.23
CA ARG A 491 -21.26 10.58 2.67
C ARG A 491 -21.11 9.30 3.49
N ALA A 492 -21.45 8.15 2.93
CA ALA A 492 -21.17 6.86 3.55
C ALA A 492 -19.65 6.68 3.73
N THR A 493 -18.86 6.99 2.70
CA THR A 493 -17.39 6.98 2.78
C THR A 493 -16.86 8.03 3.75
N SER A 494 -17.45 9.23 3.86
CA SER A 494 -17.07 10.24 4.86
C SER A 494 -17.13 9.70 6.29
N LEU A 495 -18.19 8.95 6.63
CA LEU A 495 -18.32 8.33 7.95
C LEU A 495 -17.17 7.34 8.22
N LEU A 496 -16.82 6.52 7.22
CA LEU A 496 -15.71 5.57 7.34
C LEU A 496 -14.35 6.28 7.42
N LEU A 497 -14.19 7.36 6.67
CA LEU A 497 -12.99 8.20 6.69
C LEU A 497 -12.77 8.83 8.07
N LYS A 498 -13.83 9.32 8.73
CA LYS A 498 -13.76 9.86 10.09
C LYS A 498 -13.18 8.86 11.09
N ILE A 499 -13.50 7.58 10.93
CA ILE A 499 -12.96 6.48 11.76
C ILE A 499 -11.51 6.19 11.37
N ALA A 500 -11.22 6.06 10.06
CA ALA A 500 -9.89 5.78 9.56
C ALA A 500 -8.85 6.85 9.94
N LEU A 501 -9.28 8.10 10.09
CA LEU A 501 -8.42 9.22 10.49
C LEU A 501 -8.06 9.24 11.98
N LEU A 502 -8.74 8.47 12.83
CA LEU A 502 -8.43 8.40 14.26
C LEU A 502 -7.07 7.73 14.52
N SER A 503 -6.62 6.85 13.62
CA SER A 503 -5.28 6.29 13.68
C SER A 503 -4.88 5.72 12.32
N ARG A 504 -3.66 6.04 11.88
CA ARG A 504 -3.09 5.53 10.61
C ARG A 504 -3.04 4.00 10.56
N LYS A 505 -2.99 3.32 11.72
CA LYS A 505 -2.98 1.86 11.81
C LYS A 505 -4.32 1.21 11.48
N VAL A 506 -5.41 1.99 11.42
CA VAL A 506 -6.76 1.48 11.15
C VAL A 506 -7.08 1.48 9.65
N LYS A 507 -6.39 2.29 8.84
CA LYS A 507 -6.58 2.34 7.38
C LYS A 507 -6.56 0.94 6.71
N PRO A 508 -5.58 0.04 7.00
CA PRO A 508 -5.57 -1.32 6.43
C PRO A 508 -6.80 -2.17 6.82
N GLU A 509 -7.39 -1.93 7.99
CA GLU A 509 -8.62 -2.65 8.39
C GLU A 509 -9.82 -2.22 7.54
N LEU A 510 -9.90 -0.94 7.15
CA LEU A 510 -10.91 -0.47 6.20
C LEU A 510 -10.73 -1.09 4.82
N GLU A 511 -9.49 -1.09 4.32
CA GLU A 511 -9.12 -1.70 3.03
C GLU A 511 -9.51 -3.19 2.99
N LYS A 512 -9.23 -3.92 4.08
CA LYS A 512 -9.65 -5.32 4.26
C LYS A 512 -11.16 -5.51 4.21
N ARG A 513 -11.97 -4.60 4.75
CA ARG A 513 -13.45 -4.75 4.69
C ARG A 513 -13.96 -4.56 3.27
N PHE A 514 -13.41 -3.60 2.54
CA PHE A 514 -13.76 -3.43 1.13
C PHE A 514 -13.25 -4.57 0.24
N SER A 515 -12.13 -5.22 0.59
CA SER A 515 -11.69 -6.41 -0.13
C SER A 515 -12.66 -7.58 0.05
N ILE A 516 -13.26 -7.74 1.23
CA ILE A 516 -14.32 -8.74 1.48
C ILE A 516 -15.54 -8.45 0.59
N LEU A 517 -15.98 -7.19 0.52
CA LEU A 517 -17.10 -6.79 -0.35
C LEU A 517 -16.77 -7.04 -1.83
N PHE A 518 -15.57 -6.65 -2.26
CA PHE A 518 -15.11 -6.86 -3.64
C PHE A 518 -15.13 -8.35 -3.98
N ASN A 519 -14.55 -9.21 -3.13
CA ASN A 519 -14.50 -10.65 -3.33
C ASN A 519 -15.91 -11.28 -3.37
N HIS A 520 -16.83 -10.81 -2.52
CA HIS A 520 -18.22 -11.31 -2.49
C HIS A 520 -18.97 -11.01 -3.80
N TYR A 521 -18.68 -9.87 -4.44
CA TYR A 521 -19.37 -9.40 -5.65
C TYR A 521 -18.58 -9.59 -6.95
N GLU A 522 -17.39 -10.17 -6.90
CA GLU A 522 -16.45 -10.28 -8.02
C GLU A 522 -17.08 -10.87 -9.29
N GLY A 523 -17.92 -11.89 -9.13
CA GLY A 523 -18.62 -12.57 -10.23
C GLY A 523 -19.93 -11.93 -10.69
N LYS A 524 -20.33 -10.78 -10.12
CA LYS A 524 -21.57 -10.06 -10.51
C LYS A 524 -21.30 -9.04 -11.60
N ALA A 525 -22.34 -8.75 -12.38
CA ALA A 525 -22.31 -7.74 -13.43
C ALA A 525 -22.14 -6.33 -12.86
N LEU A 526 -21.42 -5.47 -13.60
CA LEU A 526 -21.16 -4.09 -13.17
C LEU A 526 -22.44 -3.25 -13.03
N ASP A 527 -23.40 -3.45 -13.93
CA ASP A 527 -24.65 -2.69 -13.92
C ASP A 527 -25.47 -2.92 -12.65
N ASP A 528 -25.47 -4.14 -12.12
CA ASP A 528 -26.15 -4.47 -10.87
C ASP A 528 -25.41 -3.90 -9.65
N MET A 529 -24.09 -3.73 -9.76
CA MET A 529 -23.20 -3.40 -8.65
C MET A 529 -22.72 -1.93 -8.66
N ARG A 530 -23.47 -1.03 -9.32
CA ARG A 530 -23.14 0.41 -9.38
C ARG A 530 -22.92 1.05 -8.02
N TRP A 531 -23.69 0.65 -6.99
CA TRP A 531 -23.53 1.18 -5.64
C TRP A 531 -22.14 0.86 -5.08
N LEU A 532 -21.63 -0.36 -5.30
CA LEU A 532 -20.33 -0.81 -4.81
C LEU A 532 -19.20 -0.16 -5.60
N VAL A 533 -19.31 -0.12 -6.94
CA VAL A 533 -18.33 0.55 -7.80
C VAL A 533 -18.19 2.01 -7.40
N LYS A 534 -19.30 2.76 -7.26
CA LYS A 534 -19.24 4.15 -6.77
C LYS A 534 -18.63 4.25 -5.38
N SER A 535 -18.89 3.29 -4.49
CA SER A 535 -18.32 3.30 -3.14
C SER A 535 -16.81 3.07 -3.16
N LEU A 536 -16.32 2.17 -4.01
CA LEU A 536 -14.88 1.90 -4.21
C LEU A 536 -14.16 3.11 -4.83
N GLU A 537 -14.75 3.74 -5.84
CA GLU A 537 -14.18 4.95 -6.45
C GLU A 537 -14.10 6.10 -5.42
N ASN A 538 -15.15 6.29 -4.61
CA ASN A 538 -15.14 7.28 -3.53
C ASN A 538 -14.13 6.94 -2.43
N LEU A 539 -13.95 5.66 -2.09
CA LEU A 539 -12.93 5.22 -1.15
C LEU A 539 -11.52 5.56 -1.67
N ASN A 540 -11.22 5.24 -2.93
CA ASN A 540 -9.95 5.60 -3.56
C ASN A 540 -9.68 7.11 -3.47
N VAL A 541 -10.64 7.95 -3.88
CA VAL A 541 -10.50 9.41 -3.81
C VAL A 541 -10.30 9.88 -2.37
N ALA A 542 -11.09 9.38 -1.42
CA ALA A 542 -10.95 9.73 0.00
C ALA A 542 -9.56 9.36 0.55
N LEU A 543 -9.06 8.17 0.21
CA LEU A 543 -7.74 7.69 0.64
C LEU A 543 -6.60 8.48 0.02
N VAL A 544 -6.68 8.85 -1.26
CA VAL A 544 -5.70 9.73 -1.91
C VAL A 544 -5.66 11.09 -1.23
N VAL A 545 -6.81 11.75 -1.09
CA VAL A 545 -6.89 13.09 -0.52
C VAL A 545 -6.39 13.13 0.93
N ASN A 546 -6.68 12.09 1.72
CA ASN A 546 -6.45 12.11 3.16
C ASN A 546 -5.25 11.27 3.64
N PHE A 547 -4.68 10.41 2.81
CA PHE A 547 -3.50 9.60 3.14
C PHE A 547 -2.44 9.56 2.03
N GLY A 548 -2.72 10.15 0.87
CA GLY A 548 -1.79 10.22 -0.25
C GLY A 548 -0.63 11.19 -0.03
N THR A 549 0.33 11.11 -0.93
CA THR A 549 1.61 11.82 -0.85
C THR A 549 1.65 13.08 -1.71
N VAL A 550 0.84 13.13 -2.76
CA VAL A 550 0.74 14.28 -3.67
C VAL A 550 0.05 15.44 -2.95
N ASP A 551 0.67 16.63 -3.01
CA ASP A 551 0.06 17.82 -2.44
C ASP A 551 -1.12 18.29 -3.29
N LEU A 552 -2.32 18.02 -2.78
CA LEU A 552 -3.58 18.46 -3.35
C LEU A 552 -4.08 19.76 -2.71
N SER A 553 -3.18 20.58 -2.14
CA SER A 553 -3.53 21.84 -1.47
C SER A 553 -4.29 22.83 -2.36
N PHE A 554 -4.11 22.78 -3.69
CA PHE A 554 -4.88 23.59 -4.64
C PHE A 554 -6.40 23.31 -4.58
N LEU A 555 -6.81 22.11 -4.14
CA LEU A 555 -8.22 21.75 -3.94
C LEU A 555 -8.90 22.61 -2.87
N LYS A 556 -8.14 23.25 -1.96
CA LYS A 556 -8.67 24.22 -0.99
C LYS A 556 -9.35 25.42 -1.67
N HIS A 557 -8.96 25.73 -2.91
CA HIS A 557 -9.61 26.77 -3.72
C HIS A 557 -10.90 26.26 -4.37
N ILE A 558 -10.95 24.98 -4.77
CA ILE A 558 -12.15 24.34 -5.34
C ILE A 558 -13.26 24.19 -4.29
N ALA A 559 -12.92 23.96 -3.03
CA ALA A 559 -13.86 23.79 -1.94
C ALA A 559 -14.49 25.10 -1.42
N ARG A 560 -14.08 26.27 -1.93
CA ARG A 560 -14.64 27.59 -1.54
C ARG A 560 -15.78 28.07 -2.44
N ASP A 561 -15.87 27.55 -3.66
CA ASP A 561 -16.97 27.77 -4.60
C ASP A 561 -17.92 26.57 -4.60
#